data_AF-A0A3A4UWC7-F1
#
_entry.id   AF-A0A3A4UWC7-F1
#
_cell.length_a   1.000
_cell.length_b   1.000
_cell.length_c   1.000
_cell.angle_alpha   90.00
_cell.angle_beta   90.00
_cell.angle_gamma   90.00
#
_symmetry.space_group_name_H-M   'P 1'
#
loop_
_entity.id
_entity.type
_entity.pdbx_description
1 polymer ?
#
loop_
_entity_poly.entity_id
_entity_poly.type
_entity_poly.pdbx_seq_one_letter_code
_entity_poly.pdbx_strand_id
1 'polypeptide(L)'
;MLSFIASSISRINKIHLFLFVFILFLAIVLRGQEVFTNNYLFLIDQGRDMMDVKKIIFDHHITLIGPYTSLGGVFQGPIYYYLLSIPTLLTGGDPIGPLILMLLISLSAALLVYFWMNKLFGFKTAILTFLLFAVSPEAISAATYTWNPHPMWLMLVVYSFSLFETVSGKQKFHFLLWPSIGLMFHFEMALGFFILLSTISFFLIFAKDKIKNRYFIYGLVILIFTFLPQIIFELRHDFLMSRSVMEILSGKDQGLIVKGESRSYLDLLNNHFHEFVNNYNSSFVRTGILSNLPIFAFVFILFSFLFGQKARFINVKEYKFIKILASIVLIVFLLTAFYPFPIRYWFLTGFQTLYILILGVLFGRLWGYRFGKIVLILLFFYFAIHVYNRIDLLYFHPPDQGGTAKIKGKKEAIDYVYNDSKGKKFGLLVFTPPVNTDAYDYIIWWYGNKNYGYLPHKEKKGIFYLLIEKDASQPWSYKGWLETVVKTGEIIDTKTLPNGFIVQKRYQK
;
A
#
# COMPACT_ATOMS: atom_id res chain seq x y z
N MET A 1 -2.48 17.93 -19.95
CA MET A 1 -1.47 17.41 -18.99
C MET A 1 -0.12 17.23 -19.69
N LEU A 2 -0.04 16.50 -20.81
CA LEU A 2 1.21 16.28 -21.56
C LEU A 2 1.85 17.55 -22.15
N SER A 3 1.07 18.47 -22.75
CA SER A 3 1.61 19.74 -23.28
C SER A 3 2.20 20.65 -22.20
N PHE A 4 1.70 20.54 -20.96
CA PHE A 4 2.22 21.30 -19.82
C PHE A 4 3.54 20.72 -19.30
N ILE A 5 3.65 19.39 -19.22
CA ILE A 5 4.90 18.70 -18.85
C ILE A 5 6.03 19.14 -19.80
N ALA A 6 5.77 19.15 -21.11
CA ALA A 6 6.73 19.60 -22.11
C ALA A 6 7.10 21.09 -21.95
N SER A 7 6.11 21.98 -21.74
CA SER A 7 6.38 23.41 -21.55
C SER A 7 7.20 23.71 -20.29
N SER A 8 7.03 22.92 -19.23
CA SER A 8 7.73 23.10 -17.97
C SER A 8 9.20 22.71 -18.03
N ILE A 9 9.61 21.87 -19.00
CA ILE A 9 10.99 21.36 -19.16
C ILE A 9 11.88 22.36 -19.91
N SER A 10 11.34 23.11 -20.88
CA SER A 10 12.10 24.00 -21.78
C SER A 10 12.74 25.24 -21.12
N ARG A 11 12.43 25.55 -19.86
CA ARG A 11 12.96 26.72 -19.11
C ARG A 11 13.69 26.36 -17.82
N ILE A 12 14.06 25.09 -17.64
CA ILE A 12 14.66 24.61 -16.39
C ILE A 12 16.17 24.94 -16.37
N ASN A 13 16.61 25.69 -15.37
CA ASN A 13 18.04 25.88 -15.06
C ASN A 13 18.72 24.50 -14.93
N LYS A 14 19.91 24.32 -15.52
CA LYS A 14 20.68 23.06 -15.47
C LYS A 14 20.78 22.47 -14.05
N ILE A 15 20.92 23.31 -13.02
CA ILE A 15 20.96 22.87 -11.61
C ILE A 15 19.60 22.31 -11.15
N HIS A 16 18.50 22.97 -11.51
CA HIS A 16 17.16 22.49 -11.16
C HIS A 16 16.85 21.14 -11.81
N LEU A 17 17.26 20.96 -13.08
CA LEU A 17 17.11 19.71 -13.79
C LEU A 17 17.97 18.61 -13.16
N PHE A 18 19.23 18.90 -12.85
CA PHE A 18 20.13 17.96 -12.19
C PHE A 18 19.55 17.47 -10.85
N LEU A 19 19.08 18.37 -9.99
CA LEU A 19 18.48 18.01 -8.71
C LEU A 19 17.22 17.14 -8.87
N PHE A 20 16.36 17.49 -9.84
CA PHE A 20 15.17 16.70 -10.14
C PHE A 20 15.54 15.28 -10.61
N VAL A 21 16.46 15.16 -11.57
CA VAL A 21 16.92 13.86 -12.09
C VAL A 21 17.60 13.04 -11.01
N PHE A 22 18.43 13.67 -10.18
CA PHE A 22 19.10 12.99 -9.06
C PHE A 22 18.10 12.41 -8.06
N ILE A 23 17.09 13.19 -7.64
CA ILE A 23 16.07 12.71 -6.69
C ILE A 23 15.18 11.64 -7.33
N LEU A 24 14.87 11.77 -8.62
CA LEU A 24 14.12 10.74 -9.34
C LEU A 24 14.90 9.43 -9.43
N PHE A 25 16.18 9.50 -9.77
CA PHE A 25 17.07 8.33 -9.76
C PHE A 25 17.12 7.69 -8.38
N LEU A 26 17.29 8.50 -7.33
CA LEU A 26 17.27 8.01 -5.95
C LEU A 26 15.93 7.33 -5.60
N ALA A 27 14.81 7.93 -6.00
CA ALA A 27 13.48 7.35 -5.76
C ALA A 27 13.31 5.99 -6.43
N ILE A 28 13.83 5.83 -7.66
CA ILE A 28 13.82 4.57 -8.42
C ILE A 28 14.69 3.53 -7.72
N VAL A 29 15.93 3.87 -7.36
CA VAL A 29 16.87 2.92 -6.73
C VAL A 29 16.33 2.44 -5.37
N LEU A 30 15.78 3.32 -4.55
CA LEU A 30 15.27 2.93 -3.23
C LEU A 30 14.04 2.02 -3.30
N ARG A 31 13.23 2.13 -4.37
CA ARG A 31 11.96 1.40 -4.54
C ARG A 31 12.05 0.16 -5.43
N GLY A 32 12.97 0.18 -6.40
CA GLY A 32 13.02 -0.80 -7.48
C GLY A 32 13.74 -2.10 -7.14
N GLN A 33 14.29 -2.24 -5.92
CA GLN A 33 15.16 -3.37 -5.57
C GLN A 33 14.51 -4.73 -5.82
N GLU A 34 13.27 -4.90 -5.39
CA GLU A 34 12.55 -6.17 -5.52
C GLU A 34 12.22 -6.51 -6.99
N VAL A 35 12.02 -5.49 -7.83
CA VAL A 35 11.84 -5.64 -9.28
C VAL A 35 13.17 -6.01 -9.93
N PHE A 36 14.26 -5.30 -9.61
CA PHE A 36 15.56 -5.50 -10.23
C PHE A 36 16.22 -6.82 -9.84
N THR A 37 16.01 -7.28 -8.60
CA THR A 37 16.55 -8.55 -8.09
C THR A 37 15.65 -9.75 -8.33
N ASN A 38 14.39 -9.52 -8.74
CA ASN A 38 13.35 -10.54 -8.92
C ASN A 38 13.16 -11.43 -7.67
N ASN A 39 13.29 -10.85 -6.47
CA ASN A 39 13.25 -11.55 -5.19
C ASN A 39 12.20 -10.95 -4.23
N TYR A 40 11.01 -10.67 -4.74
CA TYR A 40 9.94 -9.98 -4.02
C TYR A 40 9.16 -10.87 -3.04
N LEU A 41 8.47 -10.22 -2.10
CA LEU A 41 7.53 -10.88 -1.19
C LEU A 41 6.35 -11.46 -1.97
N PHE A 42 6.02 -12.72 -1.68
CA PHE A 42 4.89 -13.40 -2.28
C PHE A 42 4.20 -14.26 -1.23
N LEU A 43 3.42 -13.62 -0.38
CA LEU A 43 2.72 -14.22 0.76
C LEU A 43 1.28 -14.56 0.39
N ILE A 44 0.47 -14.89 1.39
CA ILE A 44 -0.95 -15.24 1.25
C ILE A 44 -1.74 -14.19 0.47
N ASP A 45 -1.56 -12.89 0.77
CA ASP A 45 -2.32 -11.83 0.09
C ASP A 45 -1.96 -11.74 -1.39
N GLN A 46 -0.67 -11.78 -1.74
CA GLN A 46 -0.25 -11.78 -3.14
C GLN A 46 -0.72 -13.05 -3.85
N GLY A 47 -0.67 -14.20 -3.18
CA GLY A 47 -1.19 -15.46 -3.71
C GLY A 47 -2.69 -15.38 -4.03
N ARG A 48 -3.50 -14.97 -3.05
CA ARG A 48 -4.95 -14.77 -3.19
C ARG A 48 -5.27 -13.83 -4.34
N ASP A 49 -4.65 -12.65 -4.34
CA ASP A 49 -4.90 -11.63 -5.35
C ASP A 49 -4.55 -12.15 -6.75
N MET A 50 -3.44 -12.86 -6.88
CA MET A 50 -3.04 -13.46 -8.15
C MET A 50 -3.96 -14.60 -8.58
N MET A 51 -4.50 -15.40 -7.65
CA MET A 51 -5.50 -16.42 -7.96
C MET A 51 -6.80 -15.80 -8.51
N ASP A 52 -7.25 -14.67 -7.96
CA ASP A 52 -8.42 -13.96 -8.50
C ASP A 52 -8.11 -13.28 -9.84
N VAL A 53 -6.92 -12.70 -10.00
CA VAL A 53 -6.45 -12.17 -11.29
C VAL A 53 -6.36 -13.28 -12.35
N LYS A 54 -5.92 -14.49 -11.97
CA LYS A 54 -5.93 -15.64 -12.88
C LYS A 54 -7.34 -15.94 -13.36
N LYS A 55 -8.32 -15.98 -12.45
CA LYS A 55 -9.73 -16.24 -12.82
C LYS A 55 -10.22 -15.22 -13.83
N ILE A 56 -9.87 -13.95 -13.66
CA ILE A 56 -10.25 -12.87 -14.58
C ILE A 56 -9.62 -13.07 -15.97
N ILE A 57 -8.30 -13.29 -16.03
CA ILE A 57 -7.56 -13.29 -17.30
C ILE A 57 -7.70 -14.62 -18.05
N PHE A 58 -7.45 -15.73 -17.35
CA PHE A 58 -7.25 -17.05 -17.97
C PHE A 58 -8.49 -17.93 -17.89
N ASP A 59 -9.31 -17.75 -16.85
CA ASP A 59 -10.57 -18.49 -16.70
C ASP A 59 -11.79 -17.66 -17.17
N HIS A 60 -11.55 -16.41 -17.61
CA HIS A 60 -12.55 -15.46 -18.12
C HIS A 60 -13.74 -15.19 -17.17
N HIS A 61 -13.48 -15.20 -15.87
CA HIS A 61 -14.47 -14.98 -14.82
C HIS A 61 -14.35 -13.57 -14.22
N ILE A 62 -15.28 -12.68 -14.60
CA ILE A 62 -15.35 -11.29 -14.14
C ILE A 62 -15.86 -11.24 -12.69
N THR A 63 -15.19 -10.46 -11.84
CA THR A 63 -15.61 -10.23 -10.44
C THR A 63 -16.19 -8.83 -10.22
N LEU A 64 -17.17 -8.72 -9.33
CA LEU A 64 -17.77 -7.45 -8.93
C LEU A 64 -17.20 -6.92 -7.60
N ILE A 65 -16.34 -7.69 -6.95
CA ILE A 65 -15.71 -7.38 -5.66
C ILE A 65 -14.19 -7.60 -5.72
N GLY A 66 -13.48 -6.86 -4.87
CA GLY A 66 -12.05 -6.95 -4.64
C GLY A 66 -11.71 -7.81 -3.42
N PRO A 67 -10.51 -7.63 -2.84
CA PRO A 67 -10.09 -8.31 -1.63
C PRO A 67 -11.08 -8.16 -0.47
N TYR A 68 -11.15 -9.18 0.39
CA TYR A 68 -11.93 -9.10 1.63
C TYR A 68 -11.32 -8.08 2.60
N THR A 69 -12.16 -7.51 3.46
CA THR A 69 -11.73 -6.57 4.50
C THR A 69 -11.61 -7.25 5.85
N SER A 70 -11.22 -6.51 6.89
CA SER A 70 -11.27 -7.00 8.27
C SER A 70 -12.70 -7.08 8.85
N LEU A 71 -13.71 -6.66 8.08
CA LEU A 71 -15.11 -6.80 8.42
C LEU A 71 -15.68 -7.98 7.63
N GLY A 72 -16.22 -8.97 8.35
CA GLY A 72 -16.84 -10.15 7.74
C GLY A 72 -17.96 -9.73 6.77
N GLY A 73 -18.00 -10.34 5.59
CA GLY A 73 -19.02 -10.04 4.58
C GLY A 73 -18.89 -8.69 3.89
N VAL A 74 -17.84 -7.90 4.17
CA VAL A 74 -17.55 -6.62 3.50
C VAL A 74 -16.31 -6.74 2.63
N PHE A 75 -16.45 -6.38 1.36
CA PHE A 75 -15.40 -6.51 0.35
C PHE A 75 -15.01 -5.16 -0.22
N GLN A 76 -13.74 -5.03 -0.62
CA GLN A 76 -13.29 -3.87 -1.39
C GLN A 76 -13.91 -3.87 -2.79
N GLY A 77 -13.81 -2.75 -3.50
CA GLY A 77 -14.18 -2.70 -4.91
C GLY A 77 -13.19 -3.45 -5.83
N PRO A 78 -13.61 -3.87 -7.04
CA PRO A 78 -12.84 -4.82 -7.85
C PRO A 78 -11.74 -4.19 -8.71
N ILE A 79 -11.63 -2.85 -8.78
CA ILE A 79 -10.68 -2.15 -9.64
C ILE A 79 -9.23 -2.56 -9.33
N TYR A 80 -8.91 -2.88 -8.08
CA TYR A 80 -7.58 -3.39 -7.75
C TYR A 80 -7.21 -4.65 -8.55
N TYR A 81 -8.09 -5.65 -8.61
CA TYR A 81 -7.84 -6.85 -9.42
C TYR A 81 -7.75 -6.56 -10.92
N TYR A 82 -8.59 -5.66 -11.44
CA TYR A 82 -8.49 -5.25 -12.83
C TYR A 82 -7.19 -4.51 -13.15
N LEU A 83 -6.70 -3.68 -12.23
CA LEU A 83 -5.40 -3.02 -12.37
C LEU A 83 -4.26 -4.04 -12.39
N LEU A 84 -4.29 -5.05 -11.51
CA LEU A 84 -3.29 -6.12 -11.52
C LEU A 84 -3.39 -7.00 -12.77
N SER A 85 -4.57 -7.10 -13.38
CA SER A 85 -4.80 -7.97 -14.52
C SER A 85 -4.01 -7.56 -15.76
N ILE A 86 -3.90 -6.25 -16.02
CA ILE A 86 -3.18 -5.72 -17.19
C ILE A 86 -1.71 -6.15 -17.22
N PRO A 87 -0.88 -5.84 -16.21
CA PRO A 87 0.52 -6.23 -16.25
C PRO A 87 0.71 -7.75 -16.13
N THR A 88 -0.20 -8.47 -15.46
CA THR A 88 -0.14 -9.94 -15.37
C THR A 88 -0.36 -10.60 -16.73
N LEU A 89 -1.28 -10.07 -17.55
CA LEU A 89 -1.49 -10.54 -18.91
C LEU A 89 -0.23 -10.27 -19.77
N LEU A 90 0.35 -9.07 -19.66
CA LEU A 90 1.55 -8.68 -20.43
C LEU A 90 2.78 -9.52 -20.07
N THR A 91 2.90 -9.99 -18.82
CA THR A 91 4.01 -10.85 -18.38
C THR A 91 3.72 -12.34 -18.52
N GLY A 92 2.58 -12.73 -19.10
CA GLY A 92 2.19 -14.14 -19.26
C GLY A 92 2.01 -14.87 -17.93
N GLY A 93 1.40 -14.19 -16.95
CA GLY A 93 1.11 -14.72 -15.61
C GLY A 93 2.22 -14.50 -14.57
N ASP A 94 3.33 -13.83 -14.91
CA ASP A 94 4.39 -13.59 -13.92
C ASP A 94 3.97 -12.52 -12.89
N PRO A 95 3.97 -12.83 -11.57
CA PRO A 95 3.64 -11.85 -10.53
C PRO A 95 4.58 -10.63 -10.47
N ILE A 96 5.72 -10.65 -11.18
CA ILE A 96 6.56 -9.45 -11.35
C ILE A 96 5.81 -8.30 -12.03
N GLY A 97 4.82 -8.60 -12.89
CA GLY A 97 4.02 -7.59 -13.57
C GLY A 97 3.28 -6.67 -12.59
N PRO A 98 2.40 -7.21 -11.72
CA PRO A 98 1.79 -6.50 -10.60
C PRO A 98 2.77 -5.71 -9.72
N LEU A 99 3.96 -6.25 -9.46
CA LEU A 99 4.99 -5.54 -8.70
C LEU A 99 5.52 -4.30 -9.45
N ILE A 100 5.80 -4.43 -10.74
CA ILE A 100 6.19 -3.30 -11.60
C ILE A 100 5.10 -2.21 -11.57
N LEU A 101 3.83 -2.60 -11.60
CA LEU A 101 2.72 -1.64 -11.46
C LEU A 101 2.79 -0.87 -10.14
N MET A 102 3.05 -1.53 -9.00
CA MET A 102 3.20 -0.83 -7.72
C MET A 102 4.37 0.16 -7.72
N LEU A 103 5.50 -0.22 -8.32
CA LEU A 103 6.63 0.69 -8.52
C LEU A 103 6.23 1.91 -9.35
N LEU A 104 5.52 1.70 -10.47
CA LEU A 104 5.06 2.79 -11.34
C LEU A 104 4.05 3.71 -10.64
N ILE A 105 3.13 3.15 -9.84
CA ILE A 105 2.17 3.93 -9.04
C ILE A 105 2.89 4.79 -8.01
N SER A 106 3.85 4.22 -7.27
CA SER A 106 4.64 4.95 -6.27
C SER A 106 5.48 6.07 -6.90
N LEU A 107 6.15 5.81 -8.03
CA LEU A 107 6.89 6.82 -8.78
C LEU A 107 5.98 7.91 -9.35
N SER A 108 4.79 7.54 -9.83
CA SER A 108 3.78 8.49 -10.31
C SER A 108 3.31 9.42 -9.20
N ALA A 109 3.10 8.91 -7.98
CA ALA A 109 2.76 9.73 -6.82
C ALA A 109 3.87 10.75 -6.53
N ALA A 110 5.13 10.31 -6.50
CA ALA A 110 6.28 11.18 -6.25
C ALA A 110 6.46 12.27 -7.33
N LEU A 111 6.29 11.91 -8.61
CA LEU A 111 6.34 12.85 -9.73
C LEU A 111 5.21 13.88 -9.68
N LEU A 112 3.97 13.45 -9.40
CA LEU A 112 2.84 14.36 -9.26
C LEU A 112 3.05 15.33 -8.09
N VAL A 113 3.58 14.87 -6.96
CA VAL A 113 3.96 15.73 -5.84
C VAL A 113 4.92 16.83 -6.33
N TYR A 114 6.00 16.49 -7.02
CA TYR A 114 6.93 17.49 -7.56
C TYR A 114 6.24 18.52 -8.46
N PHE A 115 5.51 18.07 -9.48
CA PHE A 115 4.92 18.98 -10.47
C PHE A 115 3.89 19.93 -9.87
N TRP A 116 3.04 19.41 -8.98
CA TRP A 116 2.03 20.23 -8.31
C TRP A 116 2.63 21.18 -7.29
N MET A 117 3.58 20.74 -6.48
CA MET A 117 4.26 21.60 -5.50
C MET A 117 5.06 22.70 -6.20
N ASN A 118 5.69 22.41 -7.35
CA ASN A 118 6.38 23.43 -8.15
C ASN A 118 5.41 24.47 -8.69
N LYS A 119 4.28 24.03 -9.24
CA LYS A 119 3.23 24.90 -9.74
C LYS A 119 2.62 25.78 -8.63
N LEU A 120 2.47 25.24 -7.42
CA LEU A 120 1.79 25.93 -6.33
C LEU A 120 2.71 26.87 -5.54
N PHE A 121 3.93 26.42 -5.24
CA PHE A 121 4.81 27.06 -4.25
C PHE A 121 6.25 27.26 -4.75
N GLY A 122 6.54 26.90 -6.01
CA GLY A 122 7.85 27.08 -6.64
C GLY A 122 8.85 25.96 -6.39
N PHE A 123 9.99 26.05 -7.06
CA PHE A 123 10.99 24.99 -7.16
C PHE A 123 11.52 24.48 -5.81
N LYS A 124 11.84 25.39 -4.89
CA LYS A 124 12.43 25.03 -3.57
C LYS A 124 11.50 24.14 -2.76
N THR A 125 10.22 24.51 -2.69
CA THR A 125 9.20 23.70 -2.04
C THR A 125 9.06 22.36 -2.75
N ALA A 126 8.97 22.36 -4.09
CA ALA A 126 8.81 21.15 -4.88
C ALA A 126 9.94 20.13 -4.69
N ILE A 127 11.19 20.58 -4.77
CA ILE A 127 12.35 19.69 -4.70
C ILE A 127 12.53 19.12 -3.29
N LEU A 128 12.23 19.91 -2.24
CA LEU A 128 12.27 19.45 -0.86
C LEU A 128 11.13 18.47 -0.55
N THR A 129 9.90 18.74 -1.02
CA THR A 129 8.80 17.76 -0.91
C THR A 129 9.09 16.48 -1.68
N PHE A 130 9.66 16.60 -2.88
CA PHE A 130 10.00 15.44 -3.71
C PHE A 130 11.08 14.58 -3.04
N LEU A 131 12.10 15.21 -2.44
CA LEU A 131 13.10 14.50 -1.64
C LEU A 131 12.45 13.79 -0.44
N LEU A 132 11.63 14.49 0.36
CA LEU A 132 10.94 13.88 1.51
C LEU A 132 10.11 12.66 1.11
N PHE A 133 9.36 12.76 0.01
CA PHE A 133 8.59 11.64 -0.51
C PHE A 133 9.51 10.52 -1.02
N ALA A 134 10.60 10.86 -1.72
CA ALA A 134 11.56 9.90 -2.27
C ALA A 134 12.25 9.06 -1.17
N VAL A 135 12.56 9.65 -0.01
CA VAL A 135 13.28 8.96 1.08
C VAL A 135 12.36 8.47 2.22
N SER A 136 11.06 8.71 2.14
CA SER A 136 10.11 8.26 3.18
C SER A 136 10.05 6.72 3.24
N PRO A 137 10.32 6.09 4.40
CA PRO A 137 10.36 4.63 4.51
C PRO A 137 9.07 3.94 4.07
N GLU A 138 7.91 4.43 4.51
CA GLU A 138 6.64 3.83 4.12
C GLU A 138 6.33 4.03 2.62
N ALA A 139 6.64 5.21 2.06
CA ALA A 139 6.45 5.47 0.63
C ALA A 139 7.36 4.60 -0.25
N ILE A 140 8.51 4.17 0.28
CA ILE A 140 9.39 3.20 -0.35
C ILE A 140 8.78 1.80 -0.26
N SER A 141 8.34 1.39 0.93
CA SER A 141 7.72 0.08 1.19
C SER A 141 6.50 -0.18 0.28
N ALA A 142 5.74 0.87 -0.01
CA ALA A 142 4.59 0.79 -0.91
C ALA A 142 4.91 0.37 -2.37
N ALA A 143 6.19 0.25 -2.74
CA ALA A 143 6.63 -0.20 -4.06
C ALA A 143 7.32 -1.57 -4.05
N THR A 144 7.60 -2.15 -2.88
CA THR A 144 8.45 -3.36 -2.77
C THR A 144 7.65 -4.67 -2.78
N TYR A 145 6.31 -4.60 -2.68
CA TYR A 145 5.43 -5.75 -2.83
C TYR A 145 4.05 -5.32 -3.35
N THR A 146 3.29 -6.28 -3.87
CA THR A 146 1.94 -6.05 -4.40
C THR A 146 0.94 -6.05 -3.27
N TRP A 147 0.21 -4.95 -3.05
CA TRP A 147 -0.81 -4.88 -2.01
C TRP A 147 -1.89 -3.84 -2.31
N ASN A 148 -3.12 -4.14 -1.92
CA ASN A 148 -4.30 -3.32 -2.22
C ASN A 148 -4.26 -1.89 -1.67
N PRO A 149 -3.63 -1.56 -0.52
CA PRO A 149 -3.58 -0.18 -0.03
C PRO A 149 -2.51 0.67 -0.71
N HIS A 150 -1.53 0.10 -1.42
CA HIS A 150 -0.42 0.90 -2.00
C HIS A 150 -0.89 1.98 -3.00
N PRO A 151 -1.91 1.76 -3.86
CA PRO A 151 -2.47 2.81 -4.69
C PRO A 151 -3.05 4.03 -3.93
N MET A 152 -3.32 3.91 -2.63
CA MET A 152 -3.78 5.04 -1.80
C MET A 152 -2.82 6.22 -1.82
N TRP A 153 -1.50 5.98 -1.94
CA TRP A 153 -0.50 7.04 -2.03
C TRP A 153 -0.77 7.97 -3.21
N LEU A 154 -0.99 7.40 -4.39
CA LEU A 154 -1.32 8.19 -5.59
C LEU A 154 -2.68 8.87 -5.46
N MET A 155 -3.68 8.16 -4.93
CA MET A 155 -5.03 8.72 -4.75
C MET A 155 -5.04 9.89 -3.78
N LEU A 156 -4.27 9.84 -2.68
CA LEU A 156 -4.18 10.92 -1.70
C LEU A 156 -3.42 12.14 -2.22
N VAL A 157 -2.45 11.95 -3.12
CA VAL A 157 -1.81 13.05 -3.85
C VAL A 157 -2.84 13.76 -4.75
N VAL A 158 -3.57 13.01 -5.56
CA VAL A 158 -4.61 13.55 -6.46
C VAL A 158 -5.72 14.25 -5.66
N TYR A 159 -6.18 13.62 -4.59
CA TYR A 159 -7.18 14.14 -3.66
C TYR A 159 -6.73 15.48 -3.06
N SER A 160 -5.53 15.54 -2.48
CA SER A 160 -5.02 16.73 -1.78
C SER A 160 -4.96 17.95 -2.69
N PHE A 161 -4.44 17.78 -3.91
CA PHE A 161 -4.36 18.88 -4.87
C PHE A 161 -5.73 19.27 -5.43
N SER A 162 -6.60 18.28 -5.70
CA SER A 162 -7.95 18.55 -6.21
C SER A 162 -8.81 19.27 -5.19
N LEU A 163 -8.70 18.91 -3.90
CA LEU A 163 -9.38 19.60 -2.80
C LEU A 163 -8.88 21.05 -2.69
N PHE A 164 -7.55 21.26 -2.67
CA PHE A 164 -6.98 22.60 -2.58
C PHE A 164 -7.41 23.51 -3.73
N GLU A 165 -7.35 23.02 -4.97
CA GLU A 165 -7.71 23.80 -6.16
C GLU A 165 -9.22 24.12 -6.21
N THR A 166 -10.06 23.16 -5.81
CA THR A 166 -11.52 23.34 -5.70
C THR A 166 -11.87 24.44 -4.68
N VAL A 167 -11.32 24.34 -3.48
CA VAL A 167 -11.51 25.35 -2.40
C VAL A 167 -10.87 26.69 -2.77
N SER A 168 -9.88 26.69 -3.67
CA SER A 168 -9.26 27.89 -4.24
C SER A 168 -9.98 28.46 -5.45
N GLY A 169 -11.19 27.96 -5.76
CA GLY A 169 -12.08 28.56 -6.74
C GLY A 169 -12.11 27.81 -8.07
N LYS A 170 -11.19 26.88 -8.34
CA LYS A 170 -11.15 26.11 -9.58
C LYS A 170 -12.10 24.91 -9.52
N GLN A 171 -13.40 25.19 -9.67
CA GLN A 171 -14.47 24.20 -9.45
C GLN A 171 -14.41 22.97 -10.36
N LYS A 172 -13.76 23.05 -11.54
CA LYS A 172 -13.56 21.89 -12.43
C LYS A 172 -12.73 20.77 -11.77
N PHE A 173 -11.99 21.05 -10.70
CA PHE A 173 -11.25 20.01 -9.95
C PHE A 173 -12.16 19.04 -9.20
N HIS A 174 -13.46 19.30 -9.08
CA HIS A 174 -14.41 18.28 -8.62
C HIS A 174 -14.41 17.01 -9.49
N PHE A 175 -14.08 17.13 -10.79
CA PHE A 175 -13.93 15.97 -11.69
C PHE A 175 -12.71 15.09 -11.38
N LEU A 176 -11.80 15.54 -10.52
CA LEU A 176 -10.69 14.72 -10.01
C LEU A 176 -10.89 14.38 -8.53
N LEU A 177 -11.45 15.30 -7.74
CA LEU A 177 -11.65 15.13 -6.31
C LEU A 177 -12.56 13.92 -6.00
N TRP A 178 -13.80 13.95 -6.47
CA TRP A 178 -14.78 12.93 -6.11
C TRP A 178 -14.47 11.55 -6.68
N PRO A 179 -14.03 11.42 -7.95
CA PRO A 179 -13.62 10.12 -8.47
C PRO A 179 -12.39 9.55 -7.75
N SER A 180 -11.43 10.40 -7.31
CA SER A 180 -10.30 9.92 -6.51
C SER A 180 -10.75 9.28 -5.20
N ILE A 181 -11.74 9.87 -4.53
CA ILE A 181 -12.34 9.30 -3.32
C ILE A 181 -13.06 7.99 -3.65
N GLY A 182 -13.85 7.96 -4.73
CA GLY A 182 -14.53 6.74 -5.18
C GLY A 182 -13.55 5.59 -5.44
N LEU A 183 -12.42 5.85 -6.10
CA LEU A 183 -11.37 4.87 -6.34
C LEU A 183 -10.70 4.35 -5.06
N MET A 184 -10.61 5.16 -3.99
CA MET A 184 -10.05 4.71 -2.70
C MET A 184 -10.84 3.52 -2.11
N PHE A 185 -12.14 3.40 -2.37
CA PHE A 185 -12.95 2.25 -1.93
C PHE A 185 -12.60 0.93 -2.62
N HIS A 186 -11.80 0.97 -3.69
CA HIS A 186 -11.29 -0.22 -4.37
C HIS A 186 -9.89 -0.63 -3.88
N PHE A 187 -9.27 0.15 -3.00
CA PHE A 187 -7.89 -0.03 -2.54
C PHE A 187 -7.80 -0.18 -1.01
N GLU A 188 -8.48 0.70 -0.28
CA GLU A 188 -8.58 0.65 1.17
C GLU A 188 -9.90 1.29 1.59
N MET A 189 -10.94 0.45 1.71
CA MET A 189 -12.30 0.91 1.95
C MET A 189 -12.45 1.72 3.24
N ALA A 190 -11.76 1.32 4.32
CA ALA A 190 -11.85 2.03 5.60
C ALA A 190 -11.37 3.48 5.46
N LEU A 191 -10.20 3.68 4.85
CA LEU A 191 -9.67 5.03 4.62
C LEU A 191 -10.53 5.81 3.63
N GLY A 192 -10.97 5.16 2.53
CA GLY A 192 -11.87 5.78 1.54
C GLY A 192 -13.14 6.32 2.19
N PHE A 193 -13.73 5.58 3.13
CA PHE A 193 -14.88 6.00 3.91
C PHE A 193 -14.60 7.23 4.78
N PHE A 194 -13.52 7.22 5.57
CA PHE A 194 -13.16 8.38 6.39
C PHE A 194 -12.78 9.61 5.56
N ILE A 195 -12.13 9.43 4.41
CA ILE A 195 -11.83 10.53 3.48
C ILE A 195 -13.11 11.10 2.89
N LEU A 196 -14.09 10.27 2.50
CA LEU A 196 -15.39 10.73 2.02
C LEU A 196 -16.11 11.58 3.08
N LEU A 197 -16.26 11.06 4.29
CA LEU A 197 -16.94 11.75 5.39
C LEU A 197 -16.21 13.03 5.81
N SER A 198 -14.88 13.00 5.88
CA SER A 198 -14.08 14.18 6.22
C SER A 198 -14.16 15.25 5.13
N THR A 199 -14.21 14.87 3.85
CA THR A 199 -14.39 15.80 2.73
C THR A 199 -15.75 16.47 2.78
N ILE A 200 -16.83 15.71 2.97
CA ILE A 200 -18.19 16.25 3.09
C ILE A 200 -18.26 17.19 4.30
N SER A 201 -17.79 16.75 5.46
CA SER A 201 -17.72 17.56 6.68
C SER A 201 -16.91 18.84 6.47
N PHE A 202 -15.77 18.75 5.80
CA PHE A 202 -14.94 19.91 5.47
C PHE A 202 -15.69 20.93 4.61
N PHE A 203 -16.38 20.48 3.55
CA PHE A 203 -17.20 21.39 2.74
C PHE A 203 -18.34 22.02 3.54
N LEU A 204 -19.02 21.22 4.37
CA LEU A 204 -20.10 21.71 5.22
C LEU A 204 -19.64 22.71 6.28
N ILE A 205 -18.45 22.56 6.84
CA ILE A 205 -17.95 23.44 7.91
C ILE A 205 -17.24 24.67 7.34
N PHE A 206 -16.39 24.49 6.33
CA PHE A 206 -15.42 25.50 5.89
C PHE A 206 -15.62 26.03 4.47
N ALA A 207 -16.43 25.38 3.62
CA ALA A 207 -16.54 25.71 2.20
C ALA A 207 -17.96 25.51 1.64
N LYS A 208 -18.99 25.91 2.41
CA LYS A 208 -20.42 25.71 2.05
C LYS A 208 -20.78 26.32 0.70
N ASP A 209 -20.14 27.42 0.32
CA ASP A 209 -20.34 28.11 -0.95
C ASP A 209 -19.96 27.23 -2.15
N LYS A 210 -19.03 26.30 -1.98
CA LYS A 210 -18.58 25.38 -3.05
C LYS A 210 -19.57 24.27 -3.32
N ILE A 211 -20.38 23.89 -2.33
CA ILE A 211 -21.40 22.83 -2.46
C ILE A 211 -22.49 23.22 -3.47
N LYS A 212 -22.84 24.51 -3.55
CA LYS A 212 -23.88 25.01 -4.46
C LYS A 212 -23.48 24.98 -5.94
N ASN A 213 -22.23 24.61 -6.25
CA ASN A 213 -21.74 24.59 -7.62
C ASN A 213 -22.16 23.31 -8.35
N ARG A 214 -22.62 23.41 -9.61
CA ARG A 214 -22.97 22.25 -10.45
C ARG A 214 -21.86 21.19 -10.57
N TYR A 215 -20.59 21.59 -10.56
CA TYR A 215 -19.45 20.66 -10.63
C TYR A 215 -19.35 19.77 -9.38
N PHE A 216 -19.83 20.24 -8.22
CA PHE A 216 -19.92 19.43 -7.01
C PHE A 216 -20.86 18.23 -7.25
N ILE A 217 -22.05 18.49 -7.79
CA ILE A 217 -23.04 17.45 -8.12
C ILE A 217 -22.51 16.52 -9.20
N TYR A 218 -21.93 17.05 -10.28
CA TYR A 218 -21.36 16.20 -11.35
C TYR A 218 -20.25 15.28 -10.83
N GLY A 219 -19.39 15.78 -9.95
CA GLY A 219 -18.37 14.96 -9.33
C GLY A 219 -18.94 13.87 -8.42
N LEU A 220 -19.97 14.17 -7.61
CA LEU A 220 -20.68 13.16 -6.81
C LEU A 220 -21.33 12.07 -7.66
N VAL A 221 -21.94 12.45 -8.78
CA VAL A 221 -22.49 11.49 -9.74
C VAL A 221 -21.40 10.55 -10.25
N ILE A 222 -20.21 11.07 -10.61
CA ILE A 222 -19.09 10.23 -11.04
C ILE A 222 -18.56 9.35 -9.90
N LEU A 223 -18.54 9.84 -8.66
CA LEU A 223 -18.22 9.01 -7.50
C LEU A 223 -19.21 7.84 -7.38
N ILE A 224 -20.52 8.08 -7.52
CA ILE A 224 -21.51 6.99 -7.48
C ILE A 224 -21.25 5.97 -8.60
N PHE A 225 -20.86 6.44 -9.79
CA PHE A 225 -20.49 5.55 -10.89
C PHE A 225 -19.30 4.64 -10.58
N THR A 226 -18.34 5.05 -9.72
CA THR A 226 -17.24 4.14 -9.34
C THR A 226 -17.73 2.95 -8.51
N PHE A 227 -18.85 3.09 -7.80
CA PHE A 227 -19.45 2.00 -7.01
C PHE A 227 -20.35 1.07 -7.82
N LEU A 228 -20.51 1.27 -9.14
CA LEU A 228 -21.42 0.47 -9.95
C LEU A 228 -21.19 -1.06 -9.82
N PRO A 229 -19.95 -1.58 -9.81
CA PRO A 229 -19.73 -3.02 -9.60
C PRO A 229 -20.26 -3.51 -8.25
N GLN A 230 -19.97 -2.79 -7.16
CA GLN A 230 -20.43 -3.12 -5.81
C GLN A 230 -21.95 -3.00 -5.67
N ILE A 231 -22.58 -2.01 -6.32
CA ILE A 231 -24.04 -1.88 -6.36
C ILE A 231 -24.66 -3.09 -7.07
N ILE A 232 -24.11 -3.52 -8.21
CA ILE A 232 -24.59 -4.71 -8.91
C ILE A 232 -24.36 -5.96 -8.05
N PHE A 233 -23.24 -6.06 -7.33
CA PHE A 233 -22.98 -7.15 -6.40
C PHE A 233 -24.03 -7.22 -5.30
N GLU A 234 -24.33 -6.11 -4.63
CA GLU A 234 -25.37 -6.03 -3.59
C GLU A 234 -26.71 -6.53 -4.12
N LEU A 235 -27.14 -6.06 -5.30
CA LEU A 235 -28.40 -6.46 -5.91
C LEU A 235 -28.45 -7.97 -6.25
N ARG A 236 -27.31 -8.60 -6.55
CA ARG A 236 -27.22 -10.04 -6.87
C ARG A 236 -27.10 -10.93 -5.64
N HIS A 237 -26.77 -10.38 -4.48
CA HIS A 237 -26.48 -11.13 -3.26
C HIS A 237 -27.35 -10.65 -2.08
N ASP A 238 -28.56 -10.18 -2.40
CA ASP A 238 -29.56 -9.72 -1.43
C ASP A 238 -29.04 -8.66 -0.44
N PHE A 239 -28.18 -7.75 -0.89
CA PHE A 239 -27.55 -6.71 -0.08
C PHE A 239 -26.64 -7.27 1.04
N LEU A 240 -25.83 -8.29 0.71
CA LEU A 240 -24.90 -8.95 1.64
C LEU A 240 -24.05 -7.95 2.44
N MET A 241 -23.31 -7.06 1.79
CA MET A 241 -22.41 -6.12 2.47
C MET A 241 -23.20 -5.13 3.31
N SER A 242 -24.35 -4.64 2.81
CA SER A 242 -25.20 -3.75 3.59
C SER A 242 -25.72 -4.42 4.86
N ARG A 243 -26.17 -5.67 4.77
CA ARG A 243 -26.58 -6.47 5.94
C ARG A 243 -25.43 -6.70 6.90
N SER A 244 -24.25 -7.05 6.41
CA SER A 244 -23.06 -7.21 7.26
C SER A 244 -22.70 -5.92 8.00
N VAL A 245 -22.74 -4.77 7.31
CA VAL A 245 -22.54 -3.46 7.96
C VAL A 245 -23.63 -3.18 9.00
N MET A 246 -24.90 -3.50 8.72
CA MET A 246 -25.99 -3.32 9.68
C MET A 246 -25.85 -4.25 10.90
N GLU A 247 -25.43 -5.50 10.70
CA GLU A 247 -25.16 -6.45 11.78
C GLU A 247 -24.04 -5.96 12.68
N ILE A 248 -22.97 -5.44 12.09
CA ILE A 248 -21.85 -4.78 12.78
C ILE A 248 -22.33 -3.58 13.59
N LEU A 249 -23.09 -2.65 12.99
CA LEU A 249 -23.60 -1.46 13.67
C LEU A 249 -24.61 -1.79 14.78
N SER A 250 -25.36 -2.89 14.63
CA SER A 250 -26.29 -3.39 15.65
C SER A 250 -25.60 -4.17 16.78
N GLY A 251 -24.28 -4.41 16.68
CA GLY A 251 -23.49 -5.18 17.64
C GLY A 251 -23.70 -6.70 17.58
N LYS A 252 -24.43 -7.20 16.57
CA LYS A 252 -24.67 -8.63 16.35
C LYS A 252 -23.43 -9.34 15.80
N ASP A 253 -22.69 -8.65 14.93
CA ASP A 253 -21.37 -9.08 14.46
C ASP A 253 -20.31 -8.18 15.10
N GLN A 254 -19.25 -8.80 15.60
CA GLN A 254 -18.14 -8.12 16.27
C GLN A 254 -16.95 -7.89 15.32
N GLY A 255 -17.06 -8.27 14.04
CA GLY A 255 -15.96 -8.17 13.08
C GLY A 255 -14.76 -9.05 13.48
N LEU A 256 -13.59 -8.84 12.84
CA LEU A 256 -12.36 -9.54 13.21
C LEU A 256 -11.71 -8.92 14.47
N ILE A 257 -12.30 -9.19 15.63
CA ILE A 257 -11.64 -8.97 16.93
C ILE A 257 -10.72 -10.14 17.19
N VAL A 258 -9.43 -9.85 17.40
CA VAL A 258 -8.43 -10.87 17.75
C VAL A 258 -8.55 -11.20 19.23
N LYS A 259 -8.37 -12.47 19.58
CA LYS A 259 -8.37 -12.94 20.97
C LYS A 259 -7.37 -12.12 21.81
N GLY A 260 -7.89 -11.41 22.82
CA GLY A 260 -7.08 -10.55 23.71
C GLY A 260 -7.25 -9.05 23.49
N GLU A 261 -7.98 -8.62 22.46
CA GLU A 261 -8.30 -7.20 22.27
C GLU A 261 -9.37 -6.72 23.26
N SER A 262 -9.08 -5.61 23.94
CA SER A 262 -9.99 -4.97 24.89
C SER A 262 -11.17 -4.33 24.16
N ARG A 263 -12.34 -4.37 24.81
CA ARG A 263 -13.58 -3.72 24.36
C ARG A 263 -13.83 -2.38 25.04
N SER A 264 -12.93 -1.94 25.91
CA SER A 264 -13.06 -0.64 26.55
C SER A 264 -12.94 0.45 25.50
N TYR A 265 -13.90 1.37 25.49
CA TYR A 265 -13.86 2.53 24.59
C TYR A 265 -12.60 3.37 24.78
N LEU A 266 -12.06 3.44 26.01
CA LEU A 266 -10.79 4.13 26.27
C LEU A 266 -9.59 3.44 25.61
N ASP A 267 -9.57 2.11 25.60
CA ASP A 267 -8.51 1.34 24.94
C ASP A 267 -8.60 1.47 23.41
N LEU A 268 -9.82 1.55 22.86
CA LEU A 268 -10.05 1.84 21.44
C LEU A 268 -9.54 3.24 21.07
N LEU A 269 -9.89 4.27 21.83
CA LEU A 269 -9.38 5.64 21.60
C LEU A 269 -7.86 5.69 21.68
N ASN A 270 -7.26 4.96 22.64
CA ASN A 270 -5.82 4.87 22.76
C ASN A 270 -5.19 4.16 21.54
N ASN A 271 -5.78 3.05 21.09
CA ASN A 271 -5.37 2.36 19.87
C ASN A 271 -5.44 3.31 18.66
N HIS A 272 -6.55 4.02 18.46
CA HIS A 272 -6.69 4.95 17.33
C HIS A 272 -5.63 6.04 17.37
N PHE A 273 -5.43 6.68 18.54
CA PHE A 273 -4.37 7.67 18.70
C PHE A 273 -2.98 7.10 18.37
N HIS A 274 -2.67 5.91 18.89
CA HIS A 274 -1.40 5.24 18.61
C HIS A 274 -1.21 4.92 17.13
N GLU A 275 -2.25 4.47 16.43
CA GLU A 275 -2.16 4.19 14.99
C GLU A 275 -1.91 5.45 14.16
N PHE A 276 -2.51 6.60 14.50
CA PHE A 276 -2.17 7.87 13.85
C PHE A 276 -0.73 8.31 14.13
N VAL A 277 -0.27 8.15 15.36
CA VAL A 277 1.12 8.45 15.74
C VAL A 277 2.09 7.51 15.01
N ASN A 278 1.80 6.21 14.95
CA ASN A 278 2.58 5.22 14.22
C ASN A 278 2.65 5.53 12.73
N ASN A 279 1.51 5.88 12.13
CA ASN A 279 1.42 6.28 10.72
C ASN A 279 2.26 7.53 10.42
N TYR A 280 2.15 8.56 11.26
CA TYR A 280 2.97 9.76 11.13
C TYR A 280 4.46 9.43 11.27
N ASN A 281 4.84 8.65 12.29
CA ASN A 281 6.21 8.25 12.54
C ASN A 281 6.81 7.39 11.42
N SER A 282 6.03 6.53 10.75
CA SER A 282 6.51 5.71 9.63
C SER A 282 6.86 6.51 8.38
N SER A 283 6.47 7.79 8.33
CA SER A 283 6.91 8.74 7.31
C SER A 283 8.42 9.03 7.39
N PHE A 284 9.06 8.77 8.54
CA PHE A 284 10.44 9.13 8.83
C PHE A 284 11.30 7.93 9.24
N VAL A 285 12.61 8.08 9.13
CA VAL A 285 13.58 7.10 9.62
C VAL A 285 13.60 7.11 11.15
N ARG A 286 13.43 5.92 11.77
CA ARG A 286 13.27 5.75 13.23
C ARG A 286 14.52 5.28 13.97
N THR A 287 15.69 5.34 13.35
CA THR A 287 16.96 4.85 13.90
C THR A 287 17.87 5.98 14.35
N GLY A 288 18.60 5.77 15.45
CA GLY A 288 19.56 6.76 15.97
C GLY A 288 18.88 8.07 16.37
N ILE A 289 19.56 9.20 16.11
CA ILE A 289 19.07 10.54 16.48
C ILE A 289 17.81 10.97 15.69
N LEU A 290 17.53 10.35 14.54
CA LEU A 290 16.33 10.67 13.74
C LEU A 290 15.03 10.13 14.33
N SER A 291 15.08 9.24 15.31
CA SER A 291 13.88 8.78 16.01
C SER A 291 13.09 9.94 16.64
N ASN A 292 13.75 11.07 16.93
CA ASN A 292 13.14 12.29 17.45
C ASN A 292 12.68 13.26 16.34
N LEU A 293 13.06 13.06 15.08
CA LEU A 293 12.68 13.93 13.97
C LEU A 293 11.15 14.08 13.81
N PRO A 294 10.32 13.03 13.95
CA PRO A 294 8.88 13.18 13.88
C PRO A 294 8.35 14.19 14.90
N ILE A 295 8.86 14.16 16.14
CA ILE A 295 8.44 15.09 17.21
C ILE A 295 8.79 16.52 16.84
N PHE A 296 10.04 16.78 16.40
CA PHE A 296 10.45 18.11 15.97
C PHE A 296 9.66 18.61 14.76
N ALA A 297 9.39 17.73 13.79
CA ALA A 297 8.56 18.05 12.64
C ALA A 297 7.11 18.37 13.04
N PHE A 298 6.54 17.66 14.02
CA PHE A 298 5.19 17.91 14.51
C PHE A 298 5.10 19.26 15.24
N VAL A 299 6.04 19.54 16.14
CA VAL A 299 6.15 20.83 16.82
C VAL A 299 6.32 21.96 15.80
N PHE A 300 7.13 21.75 14.76
CA PHE A 300 7.32 22.73 13.70
C PHE A 300 6.05 22.98 12.89
N ILE A 301 5.26 21.94 12.57
CA ILE A 301 3.94 22.08 11.93
C ILE A 301 3.00 22.88 12.83
N LEU A 302 2.90 22.52 14.11
CA LEU A 302 1.98 23.16 15.06
C LEU A 302 2.33 24.63 15.26
N PHE A 303 3.61 24.94 15.51
CA PHE A 303 4.08 26.32 15.68
C PHE A 303 3.83 27.16 14.41
N SER A 304 4.14 26.58 13.24
CA SER A 304 3.89 27.20 11.93
C SER A 304 2.41 27.49 11.69
N PHE A 305 1.53 26.57 12.10
CA PHE A 305 0.09 26.73 11.97
C PHE A 305 -0.46 27.83 12.88
N LEU A 306 0.00 27.91 14.13
CA LEU A 306 -0.49 28.88 15.12
C LEU A 306 0.07 30.30 14.91
N PHE A 307 1.37 30.40 14.58
CA PHE A 307 2.10 31.68 14.57
C PHE A 307 2.65 32.06 13.20
N GLY A 308 2.77 31.12 12.26
CA GLY A 308 3.50 31.33 11.01
C GLY A 308 2.93 32.43 10.11
N GLN A 309 1.60 32.60 10.08
CA GLN A 309 1.00 33.70 9.32
C GLN A 309 1.21 35.06 10.00
N LYS A 310 1.03 35.14 11.33
CA LYS A 310 1.25 36.37 12.12
C LYS A 310 2.70 36.84 12.04
N ALA A 311 3.64 35.89 12.10
CA ALA A 311 5.07 36.12 11.96
C ALA A 311 5.52 36.38 10.51
N ARG A 312 4.59 36.41 9.53
CA ARG A 312 4.87 36.52 8.09
C ARG A 312 5.82 35.43 7.54
N PHE A 313 6.00 34.34 8.29
CA PHE A 313 6.78 33.17 7.86
C PHE A 313 6.10 32.45 6.71
N ILE A 314 4.76 32.36 6.71
CA ILE A 314 3.94 31.65 5.71
C ILE A 314 3.00 32.63 5.02
N ASN A 315 2.89 32.57 3.70
CA ASN A 315 1.96 33.44 2.95
C ASN A 315 0.50 32.91 2.99
N VAL A 316 -0.45 33.71 2.52
CA VAL A 316 -1.88 33.38 2.55
C VAL A 316 -2.20 32.08 1.83
N LYS A 317 -1.58 31.82 0.67
CA LYS A 317 -1.82 30.62 -0.14
C LYS A 317 -1.30 29.36 0.55
N GLU A 318 -0.09 29.43 1.09
CA GLU A 318 0.55 28.35 1.86
C GLU A 318 -0.23 28.05 3.14
N TYR A 319 -0.63 29.09 3.89
CA TYR A 319 -1.44 28.92 5.09
C TYR A 319 -2.78 28.26 4.77
N LYS A 320 -3.44 28.67 3.68
CA LYS A 320 -4.67 28.04 3.21
C LYS A 320 -4.46 26.56 2.88
N PHE A 321 -3.38 26.22 2.19
CA PHE A 321 -3.04 24.82 1.87
C PHE A 321 -2.84 23.98 3.13
N ILE A 322 -2.00 24.45 4.06
CA ILE A 322 -1.73 23.78 5.32
C ILE A 322 -3.02 23.62 6.13
N LYS A 323 -3.84 24.68 6.23
CA LYS A 323 -5.11 24.65 6.95
C LYS A 323 -6.06 23.60 6.37
N ILE A 324 -6.21 23.53 5.04
CA ILE A 324 -7.08 22.53 4.40
C ILE A 324 -6.63 21.11 4.76
N LEU A 325 -5.35 20.78 4.56
CA LEU A 325 -4.85 19.43 4.83
C LEU A 325 -4.89 19.08 6.32
N ALA A 326 -4.49 20.01 7.20
CA ALA A 326 -4.56 19.83 8.64
C ALA A 326 -6.02 19.65 9.14
N SER A 327 -6.98 20.36 8.54
CA SER A 327 -8.40 20.16 8.83
C SER A 327 -8.88 18.78 8.40
N ILE A 328 -8.46 18.25 7.24
CA ILE A 328 -8.78 16.88 6.86
C ILE A 328 -8.19 15.88 7.85
N VAL A 329 -6.91 16.02 8.20
CA VAL A 329 -6.26 15.15 9.21
C VAL A 329 -7.06 15.15 10.52
N LEU A 330 -7.40 16.34 11.02
CA LEU A 330 -8.13 16.49 12.26
C LEU A 330 -9.54 15.88 12.16
N ILE A 331 -10.28 16.14 11.09
CA ILE A 331 -11.64 15.59 10.92
C ILE A 331 -11.59 14.07 10.81
N VAL A 332 -10.64 13.48 10.06
CA VAL A 332 -10.48 12.01 9.99
C VAL A 332 -10.21 11.46 11.38
N PHE A 333 -9.27 12.05 12.14
CA PHE A 333 -8.98 11.63 13.52
C PHE A 333 -10.20 11.72 14.45
N LEU A 334 -10.98 12.79 14.35
CA LEU A 334 -12.22 12.94 15.13
C LEU A 334 -13.30 11.94 14.72
N LEU A 335 -13.43 11.64 13.42
CA LEU A 335 -14.37 10.63 12.93
C LEU A 335 -13.98 9.22 13.37
N THR A 336 -12.68 8.91 13.44
CA THR A 336 -12.23 7.60 13.92
C THR A 336 -12.58 7.36 15.38
N ALA A 337 -12.72 8.40 16.22
CA ALA A 337 -13.17 8.23 17.60
C ALA A 337 -14.55 7.56 17.71
N PHE A 338 -15.39 7.66 16.67
CA PHE A 338 -16.70 7.00 16.60
C PHE A 338 -16.64 5.60 15.98
N TYR A 339 -15.46 5.13 15.56
CA TYR A 339 -15.29 3.80 14.98
C TYR A 339 -15.21 2.75 16.10
N PRO A 340 -16.10 1.75 16.14
CA PRO A 340 -16.21 0.86 17.30
C PRO A 340 -15.19 -0.29 17.32
N PHE A 341 -14.20 -0.31 16.42
CA PHE A 341 -13.19 -1.36 16.35
C PHE A 341 -11.76 -0.80 16.39
N PRO A 342 -10.76 -1.64 16.71
CA PRO A 342 -9.36 -1.26 16.58
C PRO A 342 -9.03 -0.84 15.15
N ILE A 343 -8.28 0.24 15.01
CA ILE A 343 -7.66 0.60 13.74
C ILE A 343 -6.46 -0.31 13.53
N ARG A 344 -6.34 -0.85 12.33
CA ARG A 344 -5.19 -1.62 11.90
C ARG A 344 -4.18 -0.69 11.24
N TYR A 345 -2.88 -0.96 11.37
CA TYR A 345 -1.84 -0.07 10.85
C TYR A 345 -2.00 0.24 9.35
N TRP A 346 -2.56 -0.70 8.58
CA TRP A 346 -2.77 -0.56 7.15
C TRP A 346 -3.95 0.33 6.76
N PHE A 347 -4.89 0.58 7.67
CA PHE A 347 -6.03 1.48 7.41
C PHE A 347 -5.58 2.90 7.07
N LEU A 348 -4.40 3.32 7.52
CA LEU A 348 -3.88 4.65 7.26
C LEU A 348 -2.80 4.65 6.16
N THR A 349 -2.63 3.56 5.41
CA THR A 349 -1.61 3.48 4.35
C THR A 349 -1.80 4.61 3.33
N GLY A 350 -0.75 5.38 3.08
CA GLY A 350 -0.76 6.53 2.18
C GLY A 350 -1.18 7.85 2.83
N PHE A 351 -1.82 7.81 4.01
CA PHE A 351 -2.26 9.00 4.75
C PHE A 351 -1.08 9.93 5.13
N GLN A 352 0.12 9.36 5.22
CA GLN A 352 1.39 10.06 5.35
C GLN A 352 1.59 11.18 4.33
N THR A 353 1.01 11.02 3.13
CA THR A 353 1.04 12.03 2.07
C THR A 353 0.62 13.40 2.57
N LEU A 354 -0.41 13.48 3.43
CA LEU A 354 -0.91 14.76 3.95
C LEU A 354 0.15 15.49 4.78
N TYR A 355 0.85 14.77 5.65
CA TYR A 355 1.91 15.34 6.49
C TYR A 355 3.15 15.71 5.67
N ILE A 356 3.55 14.86 4.72
CA ILE A 356 4.70 15.11 3.84
C ILE A 356 4.47 16.37 2.99
N LEU A 357 3.26 16.56 2.48
CA LEU A 357 2.91 17.77 1.70
C LEU A 357 2.99 19.04 2.57
N ILE A 358 2.46 19.01 3.80
CA ILE A 358 2.56 20.12 4.75
C ILE A 358 4.03 20.44 5.05
N LEU A 359 4.81 19.42 5.41
CA LEU A 359 6.24 19.59 5.74
C LEU A 359 7.05 20.12 4.57
N GLY A 360 6.74 19.68 3.36
CA GLY A 360 7.37 20.19 2.16
C GLY A 360 7.20 21.71 1.99
N VAL A 361 6.00 22.24 2.23
CA VAL A 361 5.74 23.69 2.22
C VAL A 361 6.59 24.39 3.28
N LEU A 362 6.59 23.88 4.51
CA LEU A 362 7.34 24.49 5.61
C LEU A 362 8.85 24.45 5.39
N PHE A 363 9.38 23.36 4.82
CA PHE A 363 10.80 23.23 4.47
C PHE A 363 11.18 24.19 3.34
N GLY A 364 10.31 24.36 2.34
CA GLY A 364 10.46 25.38 1.30
C GLY A 364 10.59 26.79 1.85
N ARG A 365 9.82 27.13 2.89
CA ARG A 365 9.91 28.42 3.61
C ARG A 365 11.16 28.51 4.46
N LEU A 366 11.50 27.46 5.20
CA LEU A 366 12.67 27.40 6.05
C LEU A 366 13.97 27.61 5.24
N TRP A 367 14.05 27.08 4.01
CA TRP A 367 15.16 27.31 3.08
C TRP A 367 15.37 28.78 2.69
N GLY A 368 14.38 29.65 2.89
CA GLY A 368 14.52 31.09 2.69
C GLY A 368 15.48 31.75 3.69
N TYR A 369 15.64 31.16 4.88
CA TYR A 369 16.39 31.73 6.00
C TYR A 369 17.78 31.08 6.12
N ARG A 370 18.81 31.85 6.49
CA ARG A 370 20.19 31.33 6.62
C ARG A 370 20.27 30.15 7.59
N PHE A 371 19.71 30.31 8.80
CA PHE A 371 19.64 29.24 9.79
C PHE A 371 18.88 28.01 9.26
N GLY A 372 17.75 28.24 8.61
CA GLY A 372 16.95 27.16 8.03
C GLY A 372 17.66 26.35 6.95
N LYS A 373 18.46 27.00 6.10
CA LYS A 373 19.33 26.30 5.14
C LYS A 373 20.34 25.40 5.83
N ILE A 374 21.01 25.89 6.88
CA ILE A 374 21.99 25.10 7.64
C ILE A 374 21.31 23.86 8.21
N VAL A 375 20.16 24.01 8.86
CA VAL A 375 19.38 22.90 9.42
C VAL A 375 19.02 21.87 8.34
N LEU A 376 18.50 22.32 7.19
CA LEU A 376 18.09 21.42 6.10
C LEU A 376 19.29 20.72 5.42
N ILE A 377 20.44 21.39 5.33
CA ILE A 377 21.68 20.79 4.82
C ILE A 377 22.21 19.72 5.78
N LEU A 378 22.22 19.99 7.08
CA LEU A 378 22.61 19.00 8.10
C LEU A 378 21.67 17.78 8.09
N LEU A 379 20.36 18.02 8.00
CA LEU A 379 19.37 16.96 7.82
C LEU A 379 19.66 16.15 6.55
N PHE A 380 19.92 16.81 5.42
CA PHE A 380 20.25 16.15 4.16
C PHE A 380 21.48 15.23 4.27
N PHE A 381 22.59 15.72 4.83
CA PHE A 381 23.81 14.91 5.00
C PHE A 381 23.56 13.71 5.90
N TYR A 382 22.82 13.91 6.99
CA TYR A 382 22.49 12.82 7.90
C TYR A 382 21.57 11.79 7.21
N PHE A 383 20.58 12.23 6.45
CA PHE A 383 19.73 11.34 5.64
C PHE A 383 20.52 10.60 4.56
N ALA A 384 21.54 11.22 3.96
CA ALA A 384 22.38 10.56 2.96
C ALA A 384 23.11 9.33 3.51
N ILE A 385 23.52 9.35 4.78
CA ILE A 385 24.13 8.19 5.47
C ILE A 385 23.10 7.06 5.59
N HIS A 386 21.86 7.37 5.99
CA HIS A 386 20.79 6.37 6.10
C HIS A 386 20.40 5.78 4.75
N VAL A 387 20.33 6.63 3.73
CA VAL A 387 20.08 6.21 2.35
C VAL A 387 21.19 5.28 1.86
N TYR A 388 22.46 5.60 2.12
CA TYR A 388 23.59 4.74 1.78
C TYR A 388 23.48 3.37 2.45
N ASN A 389 23.29 3.33 3.77
CA ASN A 389 23.12 2.07 4.51
C ASN A 389 21.93 1.26 3.99
N ARG A 390 20.84 1.93 3.61
CA ARG A 390 19.67 1.27 3.04
C ARG A 390 19.97 0.68 1.67
N ILE A 391 20.69 1.40 0.79
CA ILE A 391 21.10 0.89 -0.53
C ILE A 391 22.03 -0.32 -0.37
N ASP A 392 22.97 -0.26 0.59
CA ASP A 392 23.84 -1.39 0.92
C ASP A 392 23.04 -2.65 1.28
N LEU A 393 22.12 -2.51 2.24
CA LEU A 393 21.24 -3.60 2.67
C LEU A 393 20.26 -4.08 1.59
N LEU A 394 19.96 -3.27 0.59
CA LEU A 394 19.01 -3.63 -0.47
C LEU A 394 19.70 -4.41 -1.60
N TYR A 395 20.90 -3.98 -1.99
CA TYR A 395 21.54 -4.44 -3.24
C TYR A 395 22.83 -5.22 -3.03
N PHE A 396 23.58 -4.94 -1.97
CA PHE A 396 24.92 -5.51 -1.77
C PHE A 396 24.92 -6.58 -0.66
N HIS A 397 24.18 -6.33 0.43
CA HIS A 397 24.08 -7.25 1.58
C HIS A 397 22.62 -7.49 1.99
N PRO A 398 21.77 -8.06 1.09
CA PRO A 398 20.38 -8.32 1.41
C PRO A 398 20.22 -9.39 2.50
N PRO A 399 19.37 -9.17 3.52
CA PRO A 399 19.24 -10.06 4.67
C PRO A 399 18.54 -11.39 4.35
N ASP A 400 17.80 -11.48 3.24
CA ASP A 400 16.97 -12.62 2.90
C ASP A 400 17.00 -12.94 1.39
N GLN A 401 18.05 -13.66 0.95
CA GLN A 401 18.26 -14.06 -0.44
C GLN A 401 17.43 -15.30 -0.86
N GLY A 402 16.13 -15.24 -0.65
CA GLY A 402 15.20 -16.29 -1.11
C GLY A 402 14.66 -17.17 -0.01
N GLY A 403 14.42 -16.64 1.19
CA GLY A 403 13.69 -17.31 2.26
C GLY A 403 12.24 -17.61 1.91
N THR A 404 11.52 -18.24 2.84
CA THR A 404 10.18 -18.78 2.59
C THR A 404 9.14 -17.73 2.18
N ALA A 405 9.29 -16.49 2.65
CA ALA A 405 8.43 -15.37 2.30
C ALA A 405 8.62 -14.88 0.84
N LYS A 406 9.80 -15.15 0.25
CA LYS A 406 10.20 -14.63 -1.06
C LYS A 406 9.82 -15.57 -2.21
N ILE A 407 9.53 -14.97 -3.37
CA ILE A 407 9.20 -15.73 -4.59
C ILE A 407 10.33 -16.66 -5.02
N LYS A 408 11.59 -16.25 -4.84
CA LYS A 408 12.77 -17.05 -5.23
C LYS A 408 12.83 -18.35 -4.44
N GLY A 409 12.68 -18.29 -3.12
CA GLY A 409 12.65 -19.46 -2.25
C GLY A 409 11.52 -20.44 -2.59
N LYS A 410 10.32 -19.89 -2.84
CA LYS A 410 9.17 -20.69 -3.26
C LYS A 410 9.42 -21.42 -4.59
N LYS A 411 10.01 -20.73 -5.59
CA LYS A 411 10.40 -21.34 -6.87
C LYS A 411 11.45 -22.43 -6.68
N GLU A 412 12.51 -22.19 -5.91
CA GLU A 412 13.55 -23.19 -5.61
C GLU A 412 12.98 -24.46 -4.93
N ALA A 413 12.04 -24.29 -4.00
CA ALA A 413 11.40 -25.42 -3.34
C ALA A 413 10.50 -26.24 -4.27
N ILE A 414 9.81 -25.56 -5.19
CA ILE A 414 9.02 -26.20 -6.25
C ILE A 414 9.94 -26.95 -7.22
N ASP A 415 11.02 -26.30 -7.68
CA ASP A 415 11.99 -26.90 -8.58
C ASP A 415 12.62 -28.15 -7.96
N TYR A 416 12.92 -28.13 -6.67
CA TYR A 416 13.42 -29.31 -5.94
C TYR A 416 12.45 -30.50 -6.05
N VAL A 417 11.15 -30.27 -5.82
CA VAL A 417 10.12 -31.32 -5.90
C VAL A 417 10.01 -31.88 -7.32
N TYR A 418 9.91 -31.01 -8.33
CA TYR A 418 9.79 -31.45 -9.72
C TYR A 418 11.04 -32.20 -10.19
N ASN A 419 12.24 -31.72 -9.86
CA ASN A 419 13.49 -32.38 -10.24
C ASN A 419 13.64 -33.75 -9.58
N ASP A 420 13.27 -33.89 -8.29
CA ASP A 420 13.29 -35.19 -7.60
C ASP A 420 12.26 -36.18 -8.16
N SER A 421 11.13 -35.69 -8.70
CA SER A 421 10.11 -36.53 -9.33
C SER A 421 10.56 -37.16 -10.66
N LYS A 422 11.63 -36.62 -11.29
CA LYS A 422 12.18 -37.06 -12.58
C LYS A 422 11.13 -37.20 -13.68
N GLY A 423 10.19 -36.25 -13.75
CA GLY A 423 9.11 -36.21 -14.75
C GLY A 423 7.97 -37.21 -14.51
N LYS A 424 7.99 -37.97 -13.41
CA LYS A 424 6.87 -38.86 -13.05
C LYS A 424 5.74 -38.05 -12.42
N LYS A 425 4.49 -38.46 -12.64
CA LYS A 425 3.34 -37.86 -11.94
C LYS A 425 3.47 -38.07 -10.43
N PHE A 426 3.19 -37.02 -9.67
CA PHE A 426 3.29 -37.01 -8.21
C PHE A 426 2.19 -36.17 -7.57
N GLY A 427 1.87 -36.49 -6.32
CA GLY A 427 0.98 -35.67 -5.50
C GLY A 427 1.75 -34.55 -4.79
N LEU A 428 1.17 -33.38 -4.60
CA LEU A 428 1.78 -32.29 -3.82
C LEU A 428 0.77 -31.71 -2.83
N LEU A 429 1.13 -31.76 -1.55
CA LEU A 429 0.41 -31.08 -0.49
C LEU A 429 1.32 -30.02 0.12
N VAL A 430 0.78 -28.83 0.34
CA VAL A 430 1.53 -27.70 0.88
C VAL A 430 1.01 -27.34 2.26
N PHE A 431 1.93 -27.13 3.20
CA PHE A 431 1.63 -26.52 4.48
C PHE A 431 2.17 -25.10 4.52
N THR A 432 1.31 -24.19 4.96
CA THR A 432 1.65 -22.80 5.26
C THR A 432 1.13 -22.46 6.65
N PRO A 433 1.76 -21.54 7.41
CA PRO A 433 1.27 -21.13 8.72
C PRO A 433 -0.22 -20.74 8.79
N PRO A 434 -0.79 -19.94 7.85
CA PRO A 434 -2.21 -19.62 7.85
C PRO A 434 -3.10 -20.74 7.28
N VAL A 435 -2.53 -21.87 6.90
CA VAL A 435 -3.22 -23.02 6.24
C VAL A 435 -3.95 -22.62 4.95
N ASN A 436 -3.45 -21.62 4.24
CA ASN A 436 -3.94 -21.22 2.91
C ASN A 436 -2.79 -21.33 1.88
N THR A 437 -3.03 -22.10 0.83
CA THR A 437 -2.03 -22.44 -0.19
C THR A 437 -2.07 -21.56 -1.44
N ASP A 438 -2.88 -20.49 -1.51
CA ASP A 438 -3.09 -19.66 -2.71
C ASP A 438 -1.78 -19.23 -3.38
N ALA A 439 -0.77 -18.83 -2.60
CA ALA A 439 0.54 -18.44 -3.12
C ALA A 439 1.24 -19.59 -3.86
N TYR A 440 1.17 -20.81 -3.32
CA TYR A 440 1.77 -21.98 -3.94
C TYR A 440 0.92 -22.50 -5.09
N ASP A 441 -0.40 -22.53 -4.95
CA ASP A 441 -1.32 -22.91 -6.01
C ASP A 441 -1.11 -22.04 -7.26
N TYR A 442 -0.91 -20.72 -7.07
CA TYR A 442 -0.58 -19.81 -8.18
C TYR A 442 0.79 -20.13 -8.80
N ILE A 443 1.85 -20.28 -8.00
CA ILE A 443 3.20 -20.54 -8.54
C ILE A 443 3.26 -21.90 -9.24
N ILE A 444 2.62 -22.94 -8.70
CA ILE A 444 2.55 -24.26 -9.32
C ILE A 444 1.80 -24.17 -10.66
N TRP A 445 0.66 -23.45 -10.70
CA TRP A 445 -0.10 -23.24 -11.93
C TRP A 445 0.68 -22.45 -12.99
N TRP A 446 1.33 -21.36 -12.59
CA TRP A 446 2.04 -20.49 -13.51
C TRP A 446 3.44 -21.00 -13.83
N TYR A 447 4.33 -21.03 -12.85
CA TYR A 447 5.76 -21.35 -13.02
C TYR A 447 5.99 -22.85 -13.17
N GLY A 448 5.36 -23.66 -12.31
CA GLY A 448 5.51 -25.12 -12.35
C GLY A 448 5.03 -25.71 -13.67
N ASN A 449 3.80 -25.41 -14.06
CA ASN A 449 3.24 -25.88 -15.34
C ASN A 449 4.03 -25.37 -16.56
N LYS A 450 4.44 -24.10 -16.55
CA LYS A 450 5.18 -23.51 -17.67
C LYS A 450 6.55 -24.16 -17.89
N ASN A 451 7.26 -24.50 -16.81
CA ASN A 451 8.62 -25.06 -16.89
C ASN A 451 8.64 -26.59 -17.02
N TYR A 452 7.67 -27.29 -16.42
CA TYR A 452 7.66 -28.75 -16.35
C TYR A 452 6.55 -29.41 -17.19
N GLY A 453 5.56 -28.66 -17.66
CA GLY A 453 4.52 -29.13 -18.59
C GLY A 453 3.39 -29.96 -17.98
N TYR A 454 3.32 -30.08 -16.65
CA TYR A 454 2.22 -30.75 -15.96
C TYR A 454 2.02 -30.21 -14.54
N LEU A 455 0.84 -30.47 -13.98
CA LEU A 455 0.48 -30.13 -12.61
C LEU A 455 0.49 -31.37 -11.71
N PRO A 456 0.93 -31.26 -10.44
CA PRO A 456 0.80 -32.34 -9.46
C PRO A 456 -0.65 -32.51 -9.04
N HIS A 457 -1.05 -33.74 -8.71
CA HIS A 457 -2.36 -34.01 -8.13
C HIS A 457 -2.39 -33.68 -6.63
N LYS A 458 -3.57 -33.44 -6.05
CA LYS A 458 -3.72 -33.12 -4.61
C LYS A 458 -3.96 -34.36 -3.73
N GLU A 459 -4.02 -35.55 -4.33
CA GLU A 459 -4.25 -36.83 -3.64
C GLU A 459 -2.99 -37.42 -3.01
N LYS A 460 -3.14 -38.12 -1.88
CA LYS A 460 -2.08 -38.89 -1.24
C LYS A 460 -2.01 -40.29 -1.85
N LYS A 461 -1.57 -40.36 -3.10
CA LYS A 461 -1.56 -41.59 -3.89
C LYS A 461 -0.25 -41.73 -4.66
N GLY A 462 0.32 -42.93 -4.64
CA GLY A 462 1.63 -43.19 -5.22
C GLY A 462 2.70 -42.38 -4.53
N ILE A 463 3.63 -41.82 -5.31
CA ILE A 463 4.60 -40.85 -4.81
C ILE A 463 3.90 -39.50 -4.62
N PHE A 464 4.00 -38.95 -3.41
CA PHE A 464 3.56 -37.59 -3.14
C PHE A 464 4.55 -36.86 -2.23
N TYR A 465 4.55 -35.54 -2.31
CA TYR A 465 5.44 -34.66 -1.58
C TYR A 465 4.62 -33.78 -0.64
N LEU A 466 5.21 -33.50 0.51
CA LEU A 466 4.78 -32.43 1.39
C LEU A 466 5.79 -31.29 1.26
N LEU A 467 5.33 -30.11 0.89
CA LEU A 467 6.12 -28.88 0.92
C LEU A 467 5.68 -28.06 2.12
N ILE A 468 6.58 -27.85 3.08
CA ILE A 468 6.24 -27.28 4.38
C ILE A 468 7.01 -25.97 4.56
N GLU A 469 6.25 -24.88 4.61
CA GLU A 469 6.70 -23.58 5.09
C GLU A 469 6.58 -23.54 6.63
N LYS A 470 7.72 -23.47 7.33
CA LYS A 470 7.70 -23.36 8.79
C LYS A 470 7.18 -21.99 9.22
N ASP A 471 6.36 -21.98 10.25
CA ASP A 471 6.05 -20.77 10.99
C ASP A 471 7.26 -20.37 11.83
N ALA A 472 7.77 -19.16 11.62
CA ALA A 472 8.91 -18.65 12.39
C ALA A 472 8.58 -18.47 13.89
N SER A 473 7.33 -18.14 14.22
CA SER A 473 6.86 -17.93 15.58
C SER A 473 6.44 -19.23 16.27
N GLN A 474 5.93 -20.20 15.50
CA GLN A 474 5.51 -21.50 16.00
C GLN A 474 6.06 -22.65 15.14
N PRO A 475 7.38 -22.93 15.19
CA PRO A 475 8.01 -23.89 14.28
C PRO A 475 7.46 -25.33 14.34
N TRP A 476 6.70 -25.67 15.39
CA TRP A 476 6.06 -26.97 15.55
C TRP A 476 4.66 -27.08 14.94
N SER A 477 4.05 -25.98 14.48
CA SER A 477 2.64 -25.94 14.02
C SER A 477 2.34 -26.94 12.90
N TYR A 478 3.30 -27.16 11.98
CA TYR A 478 3.15 -28.13 10.89
C TYR A 478 2.99 -29.57 11.37
N LYS A 479 3.45 -29.92 12.59
CA LYS A 479 3.29 -31.28 13.13
C LYS A 479 1.81 -31.63 13.33
N GLY A 480 1.01 -30.66 13.79
CA GLY A 480 -0.44 -30.83 13.89
C GLY A 480 -1.07 -31.12 12.52
N TRP A 481 -0.59 -30.48 11.45
CA TRP A 481 -1.05 -30.77 10.08
C TRP A 481 -0.63 -32.17 9.61
N LEU A 482 0.56 -32.64 9.97
CA LEU A 482 0.99 -34.01 9.68
C LEU A 482 0.08 -35.05 10.37
N GLU A 483 -0.30 -34.80 11.63
CA GLU A 483 -1.13 -35.68 12.45
C GLU A 483 -2.62 -35.64 12.05
N THR A 484 -3.13 -34.50 11.59
CA THR A 484 -4.56 -34.31 11.33
C THR A 484 -4.94 -34.37 9.86
N VAL A 485 -4.14 -33.77 8.98
CA VAL A 485 -4.42 -33.68 7.55
C VAL A 485 -3.69 -34.77 6.79
N VAL A 486 -2.39 -34.99 7.03
CA VAL A 486 -1.62 -35.97 6.25
C VAL A 486 -1.97 -37.40 6.65
N LYS A 487 -1.82 -37.79 7.93
CA LYS A 487 -2.18 -39.09 8.56
C LYS A 487 -1.57 -40.37 7.96
N THR A 488 -1.36 -40.45 6.65
CA THR A 488 -1.02 -41.66 5.90
C THR A 488 0.20 -41.42 4.99
N GLY A 489 0.75 -42.51 4.45
CA GLY A 489 1.90 -42.52 3.55
C GLY A 489 3.24 -42.68 4.28
N GLU A 490 4.03 -43.66 3.83
CA GLU A 490 5.36 -43.98 4.34
C GLU A 490 6.36 -42.90 3.92
N ILE A 491 7.21 -42.45 4.85
CA ILE A 491 8.23 -41.44 4.58
C ILE A 491 9.40 -42.11 3.87
N ILE A 492 9.68 -41.67 2.64
CA ILE A 492 10.86 -42.11 1.88
C ILE A 492 12.07 -41.25 2.23
N ASP A 493 11.89 -39.92 2.24
CA ASP A 493 12.96 -38.97 2.47
C ASP A 493 12.41 -37.67 3.07
N THR A 494 13.23 -36.97 3.85
CA THR A 494 12.92 -35.64 4.39
C THR A 494 14.14 -34.75 4.26
N LYS A 495 14.01 -33.66 3.51
CA LYS A 495 15.08 -32.69 3.29
C LYS A 495 14.67 -31.30 3.76
N THR A 496 15.55 -30.62 4.48
CA THR A 496 15.44 -29.18 4.74
C THR A 496 16.29 -28.44 3.72
N LEU A 497 15.67 -27.54 2.96
CA LEU A 497 16.35 -26.73 1.95
C LEU A 497 17.08 -25.54 2.61
N PRO A 498 18.12 -24.97 1.96
CA PRO A 498 18.88 -23.84 2.51
C PRO A 498 18.02 -22.61 2.86
N ASN A 499 16.91 -22.42 2.15
CA ASN A 499 15.94 -21.35 2.36
C ASN A 499 14.90 -21.63 3.46
N GLY A 500 15.02 -22.76 4.17
CA GLY A 500 14.20 -23.09 5.35
C GLY A 500 12.98 -23.99 5.07
N PHE A 501 12.64 -24.25 3.80
CA PHE A 501 11.57 -25.19 3.46
C PHE A 501 11.89 -26.61 3.89
N ILE A 502 10.90 -27.34 4.39
CA ILE A 502 10.99 -28.80 4.50
C ILE A 502 10.25 -29.43 3.33
N VAL A 503 10.91 -30.35 2.64
CA VAL A 503 10.28 -31.22 1.64
C VAL A 503 10.32 -32.64 2.16
N GLN A 504 9.15 -33.28 2.25
CA GLN A 504 9.05 -34.68 2.65
C GLN A 504 8.46 -35.51 1.51
N LYS A 505 9.23 -36.48 1.02
CA LYS A 505 8.79 -37.43 0.00
C LYS A 505 8.14 -38.62 0.68
N ARG A 506 6.95 -38.99 0.21
CA ARG A 506 6.16 -40.10 0.75
C ARG A 506 5.64 -41.02 -0.34
N TYR A 507 5.31 -42.25 0.07
CA TYR A 507 4.62 -43.21 -0.77
C TYR A 507 3.37 -43.75 -0.09
N GLN A 508 2.27 -43.78 -0.82
CA GLN A 508 1.02 -44.40 -0.37
C GLN A 508 0.49 -45.31 -1.48
N LYS A 509 0.25 -46.57 -1.12
CA LYS A 509 -0.29 -47.59 -2.01
C LYS A 509 -1.68 -47.21 -2.53
#